data_AF-A0A7V6U1I7-F1
#
_entry.id   AF-A0A7V6U1I7-F1
#
_cell.length_a   1.000
_cell.length_b   1.000
_cell.length_c   1.000
_cell.angle_alpha   90.00
_cell.angle_beta   90.00
_cell.angle_gamma   90.00
#
_symmetry.space_group_name_H-M   'P 1'
#
loop_
_entity.id
_entity.type
_entity.pdbx_description
1 polymer ?
#
loop_
_entity_poly.entity_id
_entity_poly.type
_entity_poly.pdbx_seq_one_letter_code
_entity_poly.pdbx_strand_id
1 'polypeptide(L)' 'MARAIMFQGTGSDVGKSVLVAGLCRVARNRGLKVRPFKPQNMSNNAAVSDDGGEIGRAQWLQAMACGV' A
#
# COMPACT_ATOMS: atom_id res chain seq x y z
N MET A 1 13.51 15.03 4.89
CA MET A 1 13.28 13.57 5.01
C MET A 1 11.80 13.30 5.20
N ALA A 2 11.24 12.27 4.56
CA ALA A 2 9.86 11.85 4.81
C ALA A 2 9.76 11.09 6.14
N ARG A 3 8.67 11.29 6.89
CA ARG A 3 8.35 10.45 8.05
C ARG A 3 7.87 9.09 7.56
N ALA A 4 8.44 8.00 8.06
CA ALA A 4 8.10 6.63 7.66
C ALA A 4 7.62 5.82 8.87
N ILE A 5 6.58 5.01 8.67
CA ILE A 5 6.08 4.03 9.64
C ILE A 5 6.03 2.67 8.95
N MET A 6 6.72 1.68 9.52
CA MET A 6 6.68 0.30 9.03
C MET A 6 5.56 -0.46 9.72
N PHE A 7 4.64 -1.03 8.93
CA PHE A 7 3.59 -1.91 9.43
C PHE A 7 4.04 -3.37 9.34
N GLN A 8 4.16 -4.02 10.50
CA GLN A 8 4.60 -5.41 10.63
C GLN A 8 3.48 -6.30 11.18
N GLY A 9 3.60 -7.60 10.96
CA GLY A 9 2.70 -8.60 11.53
C GLY A 9 3.40 -9.95 11.61
N THR A 10 2.83 -10.88 12.39
CA THR A 10 3.47 -12.14 12.80
C THR A 10 3.39 -13.27 11.76
N GLY A 11 2.73 -13.04 10.62
CA GLY A 11 2.61 -14.02 9.55
C GLY A 11 2.08 -13.41 8.26
N SER A 12 1.98 -14.22 7.22
CA SER A 12 1.25 -13.89 5.98
C SER A 12 -0.26 -13.83 6.25
N ASP A 13 -0.99 -13.09 5.43
CA ASP A 13 -2.46 -13.01 5.44
C ASP A 13 -3.15 -12.53 6.74
N VAL A 14 -2.38 -12.09 7.74
CA VAL A 14 -2.90 -11.46 8.99
C VAL A 14 -3.52 -10.06 8.79
N GLY A 15 -3.90 -9.69 7.56
CA GLY A 15 -4.61 -8.43 7.28
C GLY A 15 -3.76 -7.17 7.10
N LYS A 16 -2.42 -7.28 7.12
CA LYS A 16 -1.49 -6.12 7.00
C LYS A 16 -1.81 -5.21 5.80
N SER A 17 -2.06 -5.80 4.64
CA SER A 17 -2.29 -5.03 3.40
C SER A 17 -3.54 -4.16 3.48
N VAL A 18 -4.62 -4.70 4.05
CA VAL A 18 -5.91 -4.02 4.24
C VAL A 18 -5.79 -2.92 5.29
N LEU A 19 -5.11 -3.19 6.42
CA LEU A 19 -4.85 -2.18 7.44
C LEU A 19 -4.05 -1.00 6.90
N VAL A 20 -2.99 -1.26 6.13
CA VAL A 20 -2.19 -0.19 5.49
C VAL A 20 -3.05 0.61 4.52
N ALA A 21 -3.89 -0.02 3.70
CA ALA A 21 -4.81 0.70 2.81
C ALA A 21 -5.80 1.58 3.61
N GLY A 22 -6.40 1.06 4.69
CA GLY A 22 -7.28 1.83 5.57
C GLY A 22 -6.59 3.04 6.18
N LEU A 23 -5.37 2.88 6.68
CA LEU A 23 -4.58 3.98 7.25
C LEU A 23 -4.19 5.02 6.20
N CYS A 24 -3.82 4.58 5.00
CA CYS A 24 -3.56 5.48 3.87
C CYS A 24 -4.80 6.31 3.54
N ARG A 25 -5.98 5.68 3.48
CA ARG A 25 -7.26 6.36 3.24
C ARG A 25 -7.56 7.38 4.33
N VAL A 26 -7.43 7.01 5.61
CA VAL A 26 -7.66 7.91 6.75
C VAL A 26 -6.70 9.10 6.72
N ALA A 27 -5.41 8.86 6.50
CA ALA A 27 -4.42 9.93 6.42
C ALA A 27 -4.71 10.91 5.27
N ARG A 28 -5.02 10.38 4.07
CA ARG A 28 -5.44 11.19 2.93
C ARG A 28 -6.68 12.02 3.25
N ASN A 29 -7.71 11.40 3.84
CA ASN A 29 -8.95 12.10 4.21
C ASN A 29 -8.74 13.22 5.24
N ARG A 30 -7.64 13.16 6.01
CA ARG A 30 -7.20 14.22 6.93
C ARG A 30 -6.29 15.26 6.27
N GLY A 31 -6.16 15.26 4.94
CA GLY A 31 -5.33 16.20 4.19
C GLY A 31 -3.83 15.91 4.20
N LEU A 32 -3.41 14.74 4.69
CA LEU A 32 -2.00 14.37 4.72
C LEU A 32 -1.54 13.76 3.39
N LYS A 33 -0.35 14.15 2.94
CA LYS A 33 0.34 13.47 1.84
C LYS A 33 0.96 12.16 2.36
N VAL A 34 0.41 11.04 1.94
CA VAL A 34 0.83 9.68 2.33
C VAL A 34 1.08 8.83 1.08
N ARG A 35 2.08 7.95 1.14
CA ARG A 35 2.42 7.00 0.07
C ARG A 35 2.71 5.63 0.67
N PRO A 36 2.27 4.53 0.04
CA PRO A 36 2.63 3.20 0.47
C PRO A 36 4.02 2.85 -0.05
N PHE A 37 4.73 2.01 0.69
CA PHE A 37 5.96 1.38 0.24
C PHE A 37 5.97 -0.07 0.71
N LYS A 38 6.24 -0.99 -0.23
CA LYS A 38 6.36 -2.41 0.05
C LYS A 38 7.79 -2.85 -0.31
N PRO A 39 8.66 -3.12 0.68
CA PRO A 39 10.09 -3.36 0.41
C PRO A 39 10.34 -4.66 -0.37
N GLN A 40 9.42 -5.63 -0.27
CA GLN A 40 9.51 -6.89 -0.99
C GLN A 40 8.12 -7.36 -1.39
N ASN A 41 7.97 -7.75 -2.65
CA ASN A 41 6.79 -8.45 -3.13
C ASN A 41 7.16 -9.92 -3.41
N MET A 42 6.52 -10.85 -2.70
CA MET A 42 6.67 -12.30 -2.92
C MET A 42 5.44 -12.93 -3.60
N SER A 43 4.43 -12.11 -3.91
CA SER A 43 3.20 -12.60 -4.53
C SER A 43 3.25 -12.35 -6.03
N ASN A 44 2.88 -13.38 -6.81
CA ASN A 44 2.64 -13.27 -8.25
C ASN A 44 1.27 -12.65 -8.58
N ASN A 45 0.52 -12.22 -7.56
CA ASN A 45 -0.76 -11.54 -7.75
C ASN A 45 -0.52 -10.07 -8.09
N ALA A 46 -0.52 -9.76 -9.38
CA ALA A 46 -0.32 -8.42 -9.91
C ALA A 46 -1.63 -7.73 -10.34
N ALA A 47 -1.54 -6.41 -10.49
CA ALA A 47 -2.48 -5.56 -11.20
C ALA A 47 -1.69 -4.75 -12.24
N VAL A 48 -2.36 -4.39 -13.34
CA VAL A 48 -1.78 -3.52 -14.37
C VAL A 48 -1.81 -2.09 -13.84
N SER A 49 -0.67 -1.40 -13.88
CA SER A 49 -0.56 0.01 -13.52
C SER A 49 -0.93 0.93 -14.70
N ASP A 50 -1.16 2.21 -14.41
CA ASP A 50 -1.60 3.20 -15.40
C ASP A 50 -0.59 3.41 -16.55
N ASP A 51 0.68 3.06 -16.35
CA ASP A 51 1.75 3.09 -17.35
C ASP A 51 1.89 1.77 -18.14
N GLY A 52 0.97 0.83 -17.95
CA GLY A 52 0.99 -0.49 -18.59
C GLY A 52 1.97 -1.47 -17.96
N GLY A 53 2.68 -1.08 -16.89
CA GLY A 53 3.51 -1.96 -16.09
C GLY A 53 2.70 -2.89 -15.18
N GLU A 54 3.41 -3.65 -14.35
CA GLU A 54 2.82 -4.50 -13.32
C GLU A 54 3.21 -4.03 -11.93
N ILE A 55 2.25 -4.09 -11.01
CA ILE A 55 2.45 -3.80 -9.60
C ILE A 55 1.72 -4.86 -8.76
N GLY A 56 2.29 -5.23 -7.60
CA GLY A 56 1.63 -6.18 -6.71
C GLY A 56 0.24 -5.69 -6.30
N ARG A 57 -0.79 -6.54 -6.39
CA ARG A 57 -2.20 -6.15 -6.17
C ARG A 57 -2.45 -5.50 -4.81
N ALA A 58 -1.73 -5.95 -3.78
CA ALA A 58 -1.78 -5.34 -2.45
C ALA A 58 -1.25 -3.91 -2.44
N GLN A 59 -0.16 -3.64 -3.17
CA GLN A 59 0.43 -2.31 -3.28
C GLN A 59 -0.43 -1.38 -4.16
N TRP A 60 -1.01 -1.92 -5.23
CA TRP A 60 -2.00 -1.23 -6.06
C TRP A 60 -3.20 -0.75 -5.23
N LEU A 61 -3.79 -1.62 -4.41
CA LEU A 61 -4.89 -1.25 -3.51
C LEU A 61 -4.50 -0.12 -2.54
N GLN A 62 -3.27 -0.17 -2.02
CA GLN A 62 -2.76 0.86 -1.11
C GLN A 62 -2.51 2.19 -1.82
N ALA A 63 -2.03 2.17 -3.07
CA ALA A 63 -1.87 3.36 -3.90
C ALA A 63 -3.23 4.06 -4.13
N MET A 64 -4.25 3.28 -4.51
CA MET A 64 -5.63 3.75 -4.65
C MET A 64 -6.18 4.38 -3.35
N ALA A 65 -5.79 3.84 -2.19
CA ALA A 65 -6.16 4.40 -0.89
C ALA A 65 -5.50 5.76 -0.61
N CYS A 66 -4.27 5.96 -1.09
CA CYS A 66 -3.59 7.26 -1.11
C CYS A 66 -4.15 8.23 -2.16
N GLY A 67 -4.92 7.74 -3.14
CA GLY A 67 -5.42 8.54 -4.27
C GLY A 67 -4.34 8.79 -5.32
N VAL A 68 -3.54 7.76 -5.60
CA VAL A 68 -2.60 7.67 -6.73
C VAL A 68 -2.75 6.33 -7.44
#